data_AF-A0A3P8IPB0-F1
#
_entry.id   AF-A0A3P8IPB0-F1
#
_cell.length_a   1.000
_cell.length_b   1.000
_cell.length_c   1.000
_cell.angle_alpha   90.00
_cell.angle_beta   90.00
_cell.angle_gamma   90.00
#
_symmetry.space_group_name_H-M   'P 1'
#
loop_
_entity.id
_entity.type
_entity.pdbx_description
1 polymer ?
#
loop_
_entity_poly.entity_id
_entity_poly.type
_entity_poly.pdbx_seq_one_letter_code
_entity_poly.pdbx_strand_id
1 'polypeptide(L)'
;MQAQLDIVSQQLESVNEEITTLNKRRQSLSKLQKELEIRLNASRLNALSERSESYSSYDNDHGFPWSEEIHRVRSEVFRLSHFRPLQLRAINATLDGKDLILVMPTGAGKSLVYQLPALLNYRNFKSSDPKLSSFNPITLVISPLVSLMTDQTMSLTRLGLPVGTVTVFDASTPLPDQKRILDQLATTQQKPTGNNIPLRLLFITPEKLAKSKRLLNRLETAYANGRLGRIAIDEVHCVSQWGHDFRPDYQFLHVLRRQFPSVPILGLTATASAEVIVDIQTMLNLKPDRCLVIRSGYNRPNLYYKFIRMDELLQEEQRVQQSIAQRGGLLGIMLHKTVDHKPSVPVPIPPGVKIKAVSN
;
A
#
# COMPACT_ATOMS: atom_id res chain seq x y z
N MET A 1 -25.70 32.45 56.03
CA MET A 1 -24.95 32.75 54.79
C MET A 1 -23.47 32.39 54.92
N GLN A 2 -22.68 33.01 55.81
CA GLN A 2 -21.25 32.67 55.94
C GLN A 2 -20.99 31.19 56.26
N ALA A 3 -21.66 30.63 57.27
CA ALA A 3 -21.52 29.20 57.60
C ALA A 3 -21.95 28.25 56.47
N GLN A 4 -22.93 28.65 55.64
CA GLN A 4 -23.31 27.87 54.45
C GLN A 4 -22.23 27.94 53.36
N LEU A 5 -21.59 29.09 53.21
CA LEU A 5 -20.50 29.31 52.26
C LEU A 5 -19.25 28.48 52.66
N ASP A 6 -18.96 28.39 53.96
CA ASP A 6 -17.85 27.60 54.49
C ASP A 6 -18.07 26.09 54.26
N ILE A 7 -19.30 25.59 54.49
CA ILE A 7 -19.67 24.18 54.21
C ILE A 7 -19.51 23.85 52.73
N VAL A 8 -19.99 24.72 51.84
CA VAL A 8 -19.88 24.51 50.39
C VAL A 8 -18.41 24.57 49.94
N SER A 9 -17.61 25.47 50.51
CA SER A 9 -16.18 25.57 50.19
C SER A 9 -15.42 24.30 50.60
N GLN A 10 -15.73 23.74 51.76
CA GLN A 10 -15.14 22.49 52.25
C GLN A 10 -15.54 21.28 51.39
N GLN A 11 -16.79 21.25 50.91
CA GLN A 11 -17.23 20.24 49.95
C GLN A 11 -16.52 20.36 48.59
N LEU A 12 -16.32 21.59 48.09
CA LEU A 12 -15.56 21.84 46.87
C LEU A 12 -14.11 21.40 46.98
N GLU A 13 -13.47 21.63 48.12
CA GLU A 13 -12.09 21.20 48.38
C GLU A 13 -11.96 19.67 48.36
N SER A 14 -12.86 18.97 49.04
CA SER A 14 -12.95 17.50 49.03
C SER A 14 -13.13 16.94 47.60
N VAL A 15 -14.05 17.53 46.81
CA VAL A 15 -14.26 17.12 45.42
C VAL A 15 -13.01 17.37 44.56
N ASN A 16 -12.29 18.47 44.77
CA ASN A 16 -11.06 18.77 44.04
C ASN A 16 -9.92 17.78 44.36
N GLU A 17 -9.80 17.32 45.60
CA GLU A 17 -8.86 16.25 45.98
C GLU A 17 -9.19 14.93 45.29
N GLU A 18 -10.49 14.59 45.22
CA GLU A 18 -10.96 13.39 44.54
C GLU A 18 -10.68 13.45 43.03
N ILE A 19 -10.96 14.60 42.38
CA ILE A 19 -10.60 14.86 40.97
C ILE A 19 -9.09 14.69 40.74
N THR A 20 -8.26 15.21 41.66
CA THR A 20 -6.81 15.09 41.55
C THR A 20 -6.35 13.64 41.63
N THR A 21 -6.95 12.86 42.53
CA THR A 21 -6.68 11.43 42.69
C THR A 21 -7.10 10.62 41.46
N LEU A 22 -8.32 10.88 40.95
CA LEU A 22 -8.83 10.26 39.74
C LEU A 22 -7.97 10.61 38.51
N ASN A 23 -7.48 11.84 38.40
CA ASN A 23 -6.57 12.25 37.32
C ASN A 23 -5.23 11.51 37.36
N LYS A 24 -4.63 11.35 38.55
CA LYS A 24 -3.41 10.53 38.73
C LYS A 24 -3.65 9.07 38.34
N ARG A 25 -4.81 8.50 38.73
CA ARG A 25 -5.18 7.13 38.35
C ARG A 25 -5.37 7.00 36.84
N ARG A 26 -6.07 7.94 36.20
CA ARG A 26 -6.24 8.00 34.74
C ARG A 26 -4.91 8.05 34.01
N GLN A 27 -3.97 8.90 34.45
CA GLN A 27 -2.63 8.96 33.86
C GLN A 27 -1.87 7.63 33.99
N SER A 28 -1.97 6.98 35.16
CA SER A 28 -1.32 5.69 35.40
C SER A 28 -1.91 4.58 34.51
N LEU A 29 -3.24 4.52 34.40
CA LEU A 29 -3.94 3.58 33.51
C LEU A 29 -3.63 3.85 32.04
N SER A 30 -3.55 5.11 31.62
CA SER A 30 -3.18 5.47 30.25
C SER A 30 -1.73 5.05 29.90
N LYS A 31 -0.79 5.17 30.84
CA LYS A 31 0.58 4.66 30.66
C LYS A 31 0.59 3.14 30.51
N LEU A 32 -0.12 2.43 31.40
CA LEU A 32 -0.21 0.97 31.35
C LEU A 32 -0.87 0.48 30.07
N GLN A 33 -1.94 1.16 29.63
CA GLN A 33 -2.60 0.87 28.35
C GLN A 33 -1.61 0.94 27.19
N LYS A 34 -0.86 2.04 27.06
CA LYS A 34 0.17 2.21 26.01
C LYS A 34 1.24 1.12 26.07
N GLU A 35 1.66 0.75 27.28
CA GLU A 35 2.66 -0.32 27.45
C GLU A 35 2.13 -1.69 27.01
N LEU A 36 0.89 -2.03 27.39
CA LEU A 36 0.23 -3.26 26.96
C LEU A 36 0.01 -3.29 25.45
N GLU A 37 -0.38 -2.17 24.84
CA GLU A 37 -0.51 -2.02 23.39
C GLU A 37 0.83 -2.26 22.67
N ILE A 38 1.93 -1.71 23.17
CA ILE A 38 3.27 -1.96 22.61
C ILE A 38 3.64 -3.43 22.70
N ARG A 39 3.46 -4.07 23.86
CA ARG A 39 3.77 -5.50 24.05
C ARG A 39 2.91 -6.39 23.17
N LEU A 40 1.61 -6.10 23.05
CA LEU A 40 0.71 -6.84 22.19
C LEU A 40 1.09 -6.68 20.71
N ASN A 41 1.42 -5.47 20.28
CA ASN A 41 1.89 -5.21 18.93
C ASN A 41 3.21 -5.93 18.64
N ALA A 42 4.19 -5.89 19.54
CA ALA A 42 5.45 -6.61 19.38
C ALA A 42 5.23 -8.13 19.26
N SER A 43 4.37 -8.72 20.10
CA SER A 43 4.01 -10.14 20.03
C SER A 43 3.35 -10.51 18.70
N ARG A 44 2.40 -9.69 18.21
CA ARG A 44 1.78 -9.87 16.89
C ARG A 44 2.81 -9.77 15.76
N LEU A 45 3.73 -8.82 15.84
CA LEU A 45 4.81 -8.65 14.85
C LEU A 45 5.74 -9.86 14.80
N ASN A 46 6.10 -10.42 15.96
CA ASN A 46 6.95 -11.60 16.03
C ASN A 46 6.25 -12.80 15.40
N ALA A 47 4.98 -13.05 15.74
CA ALA A 47 4.20 -14.12 15.14
C ALA A 47 4.05 -13.98 13.61
N LEU A 48 3.93 -12.75 13.11
CA LEU A 48 3.92 -12.47 11.66
C LEU A 48 5.30 -12.73 11.01
N SER A 49 6.39 -12.40 11.72
CA SER A 49 7.75 -12.56 11.22
C SER A 49 8.17 -14.02 11.16
N GLU A 50 7.88 -14.81 12.21
CA GLU A 50 8.11 -16.26 12.24
C GLU A 50 7.38 -16.97 11.09
N ARG A 51 6.13 -16.56 10.80
CA ARG A 51 5.41 -17.05 9.63
C ARG A 51 6.10 -16.68 8.33
N SER A 52 6.65 -15.47 8.21
CA SER A 52 7.38 -15.04 7.01
C SER A 52 8.65 -15.87 6.77
N GLU A 53 9.38 -16.23 7.82
CA GLU A 53 10.60 -17.06 7.74
C GLU A 53 10.33 -18.49 7.25
N SER A 54 9.15 -19.05 7.59
CA SER A 54 8.72 -20.35 7.06
C SER A 54 8.58 -20.39 5.52
N TYR A 55 8.53 -19.21 4.88
CA TYR A 55 8.46 -19.04 3.43
C TYR A 55 9.77 -18.52 2.81
N SER A 56 10.91 -18.74 3.47
CA SER A 56 12.24 -18.40 2.95
C SER A 56 12.57 -19.05 1.60
N SER A 57 11.87 -20.12 1.22
CA SER A 57 12.00 -20.75 -0.10
C SER A 57 11.68 -19.79 -1.26
N TYR A 58 10.85 -18.76 -1.06
CA TYR A 58 10.58 -17.76 -2.08
C TYR A 58 11.72 -16.77 -2.31
N ASP A 59 12.73 -16.73 -1.43
CA ASP A 59 13.94 -15.94 -1.67
C ASP A 59 14.84 -16.56 -2.74
N ASN A 60 14.62 -17.83 -3.08
CA ASN A 60 15.40 -18.52 -4.09
C ASN A 60 15.24 -17.85 -5.47
N ASP A 61 16.38 -17.52 -6.08
CA ASP A 61 16.43 -16.88 -7.40
C ASP A 61 16.20 -17.88 -8.55
N HIS A 62 16.33 -19.17 -8.24
CA HIS A 62 16.18 -20.29 -9.16
C HIS A 62 15.28 -21.38 -8.56
N GLY A 63 14.88 -22.34 -9.39
CA GLY A 63 14.11 -23.52 -8.95
C GLY A 63 12.60 -23.37 -9.10
N PHE A 64 12.10 -22.18 -9.44
CA PHE A 64 10.71 -22.02 -9.86
C PHE A 64 10.59 -22.15 -11.38
N PRO A 65 9.46 -22.67 -11.91
CA PRO A 65 9.24 -22.78 -13.35
C PRO A 65 9.39 -21.44 -14.09
N TRP A 66 9.05 -20.34 -13.42
CA TRP A 66 9.06 -18.98 -13.97
C TRP A 66 10.36 -18.20 -13.75
N SER A 67 11.37 -18.76 -13.08
CA SER A 67 12.60 -18.03 -12.71
C SER A 67 13.27 -17.35 -13.91
N GLU A 68 13.48 -18.08 -15.01
CA GLU A 68 14.11 -17.54 -16.23
C GLU A 68 13.30 -16.40 -16.85
N GLU A 69 11.97 -16.54 -16.88
CA GLU A 69 11.08 -15.55 -17.48
C GLU A 69 11.00 -14.26 -16.64
N ILE A 70 11.07 -14.38 -15.30
CA ILE A 70 11.21 -13.24 -14.39
C ILE A 70 12.48 -12.45 -14.70
N HIS A 71 13.62 -13.13 -14.83
CA HIS A 71 14.92 -12.50 -15.11
C HIS A 71 14.95 -11.84 -16.48
N ARG A 72 14.39 -12.51 -17.49
CA ARG A 72 14.23 -11.97 -18.84
C ARG A 72 13.43 -10.67 -18.81
N VAL A 73 12.23 -10.67 -18.21
CA VAL A 73 11.38 -9.47 -18.15
C VAL A 73 12.03 -8.36 -17.31
N ARG A 74 12.69 -8.69 -16.19
CA ARG A 74 13.45 -7.72 -15.38
C ARG A 74 14.51 -7.00 -16.21
N SER A 75 15.30 -7.75 -16.98
CA SER A 75 16.41 -7.23 -17.77
C SER A 75 15.93 -6.53 -19.05
N GLU A 76 15.11 -7.19 -19.86
CA GLU A 76 14.75 -6.71 -21.21
C GLU A 76 13.69 -5.61 -21.19
N VAL A 77 12.68 -5.74 -20.32
CA VAL A 77 11.54 -4.80 -20.25
C VAL A 77 11.82 -3.70 -19.24
N PHE A 78 12.15 -4.06 -18.00
CA PHE A 78 12.35 -3.09 -16.93
C PHE A 78 13.76 -2.50 -16.90
N ARG A 79 14.73 -3.08 -17.61
CA ARG A 79 16.14 -2.64 -17.65
C ARG A 79 16.77 -2.53 -16.27
N LEU A 80 16.45 -3.49 -15.40
CA LEU A 80 16.97 -3.57 -14.03
C LEU A 80 18.04 -4.67 -13.92
N SER A 81 19.16 -4.34 -13.29
CA SER A 81 20.28 -5.26 -13.07
C SER A 81 19.96 -6.35 -12.03
N HIS A 82 19.29 -5.98 -10.94
CA HIS A 82 18.96 -6.89 -9.84
C HIS A 82 17.59 -6.55 -9.23
N PHE A 83 16.99 -7.51 -8.53
CA PHE A 83 15.87 -7.24 -7.63
C PHE A 83 16.35 -6.52 -6.38
N ARG A 84 15.54 -5.56 -5.90
CA ARG A 84 15.74 -4.99 -4.56
C ARG A 84 15.29 -5.99 -3.50
N PRO A 85 15.73 -5.82 -2.25
CA PRO A 85 15.33 -6.71 -1.16
C PRO A 85 13.81 -6.91 -1.11
N LEU A 86 13.39 -8.16 -0.84
CA LEU A 86 12.00 -8.61 -0.73
C LEU A 86 11.17 -8.61 -2.02
N GLN A 87 11.61 -7.97 -3.10
CA GLN A 87 10.84 -7.95 -4.36
C GLN A 87 10.70 -9.35 -4.96
N LEU A 88 11.81 -10.09 -5.06
CA LEU A 88 11.82 -11.45 -5.61
C LEU A 88 10.93 -12.39 -4.80
N ARG A 89 11.06 -12.36 -3.46
CA ARG A 89 10.20 -13.11 -2.53
C ARG A 89 8.71 -12.85 -2.79
N ALA A 90 8.34 -11.58 -2.89
CA ALA A 90 6.97 -11.17 -3.13
C ALA A 90 6.44 -11.60 -4.52
N ILE A 91 7.29 -11.50 -5.54
CA ILE A 91 6.98 -11.93 -6.91
C ILE A 91 6.78 -13.44 -6.96
N ASN A 92 7.70 -14.23 -6.40
CA ASN A 92 7.61 -15.69 -6.36
C ASN A 92 6.36 -16.17 -5.61
N ALA A 93 6.08 -15.61 -4.43
CA ALA A 93 4.88 -15.95 -3.67
C ALA A 93 3.59 -15.65 -4.45
N THR A 94 3.55 -14.53 -5.17
CA THR A 94 2.41 -14.15 -6.00
C THR A 94 2.21 -15.11 -7.18
N LEU A 95 3.31 -15.53 -7.82
CA LEU A 95 3.26 -16.46 -8.95
C LEU A 95 2.89 -17.88 -8.51
N ASP A 96 3.18 -18.24 -7.27
CA ASP A 96 2.69 -19.47 -6.62
C ASP A 96 1.23 -19.36 -6.13
N GLY A 97 0.54 -18.25 -6.42
CA GLY A 97 -0.88 -18.08 -6.10
C GLY A 97 -1.16 -17.79 -4.61
N LYS A 98 -0.16 -17.34 -3.85
CA LYS A 98 -0.36 -16.92 -2.46
C LYS A 98 -0.96 -15.52 -2.39
N ASP A 99 -1.84 -15.34 -1.40
CA ASP A 99 -2.21 -14.00 -0.95
C ASP A 99 -1.01 -13.35 -0.26
N LEU A 100 -0.87 -12.03 -0.43
CA LEU A 100 0.31 -11.31 0.04
C LEU A 100 -0.09 -9.97 0.65
N ILE A 101 0.46 -9.63 1.82
CA ILE A 101 0.52 -8.26 2.31
C ILE A 101 1.99 -7.82 2.32
N LEU A 102 2.33 -6.85 1.48
CA LEU A 102 3.67 -6.31 1.33
C LEU A 102 3.76 -4.91 1.93
N VAL A 103 4.52 -4.79 3.02
CA VAL A 103 4.84 -3.52 3.68
C VAL A 103 6.28 -3.15 3.36
N MET A 104 6.45 -2.22 2.41
CA MET A 104 7.77 -1.72 2.02
C MET A 104 7.72 -0.20 1.84
N PRO A 105 8.73 0.55 2.31
CA PRO A 105 8.70 2.01 2.31
C PRO A 105 8.56 2.57 0.88
N THR A 106 8.08 3.81 0.79
CA THR A 106 7.89 4.50 -0.49
C THR A 106 9.19 4.53 -1.31
N GLY A 107 9.08 4.30 -2.61
CA GLY A 107 10.25 4.23 -3.49
C GLY A 107 11.07 2.95 -3.37
N ALA A 108 10.70 1.97 -2.53
CA ALA A 108 11.38 0.66 -2.47
C ALA A 108 11.07 -0.23 -3.69
N GLY A 109 10.14 0.18 -4.57
CA GLY A 109 9.80 -0.53 -5.81
C GLY A 109 8.66 -1.53 -5.66
N LYS A 110 7.65 -1.21 -4.83
CA LYS A 110 6.45 -2.04 -4.62
C LYS A 110 5.72 -2.37 -5.93
N SER A 111 5.64 -1.42 -6.85
CA SER A 111 4.91 -1.59 -8.11
C SER A 111 5.45 -2.74 -8.98
N LEU A 112 6.77 -2.98 -8.95
CA LEU A 112 7.38 -4.06 -9.71
C LEU A 112 6.78 -5.44 -9.36
N VAL A 113 6.35 -5.62 -8.11
CA VAL A 113 5.81 -6.90 -7.59
C VAL A 113 4.53 -7.33 -8.32
N TYR A 114 3.71 -6.40 -8.81
CA TYR A 114 2.54 -6.73 -9.63
C TYR A 114 2.75 -6.43 -11.12
N GLN A 115 3.59 -5.45 -11.47
CA GLN A 115 3.85 -5.09 -12.86
C GLN A 115 4.64 -6.17 -13.59
N LEU A 116 5.72 -6.70 -12.99
CA LEU A 116 6.54 -7.71 -13.64
C LEU A 116 5.74 -8.99 -13.88
N PRO A 117 5.01 -9.55 -12.89
CA PRO A 117 4.18 -10.72 -13.12
C PRO A 117 3.09 -10.54 -14.18
N ALA A 118 2.60 -9.31 -14.41
CA ALA A 118 1.63 -9.03 -15.47
C ALA A 118 2.22 -9.16 -16.89
N LEU A 119 3.53 -8.92 -17.01
CA LEU A 119 4.24 -8.84 -18.28
C LEU A 119 5.01 -10.12 -18.65
N LEU A 120 5.07 -11.12 -17.76
CA LEU A 120 5.64 -12.44 -18.05
C LEU A 120 4.91 -13.15 -19.19
N ASN A 121 5.62 -13.82 -20.07
CA ASN A 121 5.03 -14.74 -21.04
C ASN A 121 4.81 -16.11 -20.39
N TYR A 122 3.57 -16.40 -19.99
CA TYR A 122 3.17 -17.64 -19.31
C TYR A 122 3.24 -18.88 -20.20
N ARG A 123 3.52 -18.71 -21.50
CA ARG A 123 3.84 -19.82 -22.41
C ARG A 123 5.28 -20.31 -22.29
N ASN A 124 6.16 -19.49 -21.71
CA ASN A 124 7.58 -19.82 -21.55
C ASN A 124 7.84 -20.75 -20.35
N PHE A 125 6.84 -20.98 -19.49
CA PHE A 125 6.99 -21.84 -18.33
C PHE A 125 5.70 -22.60 -18.02
N LYS A 126 5.83 -23.77 -17.39
CA LYS A 126 4.68 -24.54 -16.91
C LYS A 126 4.16 -23.91 -15.62
N SER A 127 2.96 -23.34 -15.65
CA SER A 127 2.26 -22.93 -14.44
C SER A 127 1.69 -24.16 -13.72
N SER A 128 1.65 -24.11 -12.39
CA SER A 128 0.94 -25.08 -11.55
C SER A 128 -0.57 -25.07 -11.79
N ASP A 129 -1.12 -23.98 -12.34
CA ASP A 129 -2.51 -23.91 -12.80
C ASP A 129 -2.57 -24.18 -14.32
N PRO A 130 -3.13 -25.32 -14.76
CA PRO A 130 -3.27 -25.67 -16.18
C PRO A 130 -4.12 -24.67 -16.98
N LYS A 131 -4.98 -23.88 -16.32
CA LYS A 131 -5.77 -22.83 -16.98
C LYS A 131 -4.90 -21.62 -17.35
N LEU A 132 -3.81 -21.40 -16.62
CA LEU A 132 -2.91 -20.26 -16.80
C LEU A 132 -1.89 -20.49 -17.92
N SER A 133 -1.59 -21.74 -18.30
CA SER A 133 -0.60 -22.03 -19.34
C SER A 133 -1.07 -21.72 -20.77
N SER A 134 -2.37 -21.48 -20.98
CA SER A 134 -2.92 -21.23 -22.32
C SER A 134 -2.96 -19.74 -22.71
N PHE A 135 -2.94 -18.83 -21.71
CA PHE A 135 -3.07 -17.39 -21.88
C PHE A 135 -2.13 -16.62 -20.99
N ASN A 136 -1.81 -15.38 -21.38
CA ASN A 136 -1.23 -14.44 -20.44
C ASN A 136 -2.36 -13.79 -19.62
N PRO A 137 -2.41 -14.01 -18.30
CA PRO A 137 -3.48 -13.49 -17.46
C PRO A 137 -3.34 -11.98 -17.22
N ILE A 138 -4.48 -11.34 -17.00
CA ILE A 138 -4.61 -9.94 -16.65
C ILE A 138 -4.36 -9.77 -15.16
N THR A 139 -3.59 -8.75 -14.82
CA THR A 139 -3.44 -8.24 -13.45
C THR A 139 -4.36 -7.04 -13.27
N LEU A 140 -5.30 -7.14 -12.32
CA LEU A 140 -6.13 -6.01 -11.91
C LEU A 140 -5.40 -5.24 -10.81
N VAL A 141 -5.27 -3.93 -10.93
CA VAL A 141 -4.67 -3.08 -9.90
C VAL A 141 -5.67 -2.03 -9.46
N ILE A 142 -6.00 -2.03 -8.17
CA ILE A 142 -6.89 -1.06 -7.54
C ILE A 142 -6.01 -0.06 -6.81
N SER A 143 -6.10 1.22 -7.18
CA SER A 143 -5.26 2.28 -6.60
C SER A 143 -6.11 3.52 -6.32
N PRO A 144 -5.82 4.29 -5.25
CA PRO A 144 -6.69 5.38 -4.87
C PRO A 144 -6.54 6.62 -5.75
N LEU A 145 -5.38 6.81 -6.39
CA LEU A 145 -5.03 8.04 -7.09
C LEU A 145 -4.87 7.80 -8.60
N VAL A 146 -5.72 8.47 -9.40
CA VAL A 146 -5.64 8.42 -10.87
C VAL A 146 -4.30 8.94 -11.37
N SER A 147 -3.76 10.00 -10.78
CA SER A 147 -2.43 10.53 -11.12
C SER A 147 -1.34 9.47 -11.02
N LEU A 148 -1.33 8.68 -9.93
CA LEU A 148 -0.35 7.62 -9.73
C LEU A 148 -0.50 6.50 -10.77
N MET A 149 -1.73 6.11 -11.11
CA MET A 149 -1.99 5.10 -12.15
C MET A 149 -1.53 5.57 -13.54
N THR A 150 -1.79 6.85 -13.85
CA THR A 150 -1.37 7.49 -15.10
C THR A 150 0.16 7.57 -15.20
N ASP A 151 0.84 8.01 -14.14
CA ASP A 151 2.30 8.09 -14.09
C ASP A 151 2.95 6.71 -14.30
N GLN A 152 2.41 5.68 -13.67
CA GLN A 152 2.87 4.30 -13.85
C GLN A 152 2.66 3.81 -15.28
N THR A 153 1.49 4.09 -15.87
CA THR A 153 1.18 3.72 -17.26
C THR A 153 2.13 4.42 -18.23
N MET A 154 2.37 5.72 -18.06
CA MET A 154 3.31 6.50 -18.88
C MET A 154 4.76 6.01 -18.72
N SER A 155 5.17 5.63 -17.50
CA SER A 155 6.49 5.03 -17.26
C SER A 155 6.67 3.73 -18.05
N LEU A 156 5.67 2.86 -18.02
CA LEU A 156 5.70 1.58 -18.73
C LEU A 156 5.66 1.75 -20.26
N THR A 157 4.91 2.72 -20.78
CA THR A 157 4.95 3.09 -22.22
C THR A 157 6.33 3.60 -22.63
N ARG A 158 6.99 4.42 -21.79
CA ARG A 158 8.37 4.90 -22.05
C ARG A 158 9.41 3.79 -22.07
N LEU A 159 9.16 2.65 -21.42
CA LEU A 159 9.98 1.45 -21.52
C LEU A 159 9.76 0.66 -22.83
N GLY A 160 8.87 1.14 -23.71
CA GLY A 160 8.61 0.56 -25.02
C GLY A 160 7.41 -0.40 -25.05
N LEU A 161 6.60 -0.48 -23.99
CA LEU A 161 5.38 -1.28 -24.03
C LEU A 161 4.35 -0.65 -25.00
N PRO A 162 3.72 -1.45 -25.87
CA PRO A 162 2.69 -0.95 -26.78
C PRO A 162 1.52 -0.33 -26.01
N VAL A 163 1.01 0.80 -26.53
CA VAL A 163 -0.12 1.53 -25.93
C VAL A 163 -1.35 0.62 -25.85
N GLY A 164 -1.94 0.51 -24.66
CA GLY A 164 -3.06 -0.40 -24.40
C GLY A 164 -2.68 -1.73 -23.73
N THR A 165 -1.38 -2.06 -23.64
CA THR A 165 -0.89 -3.18 -22.81
C THR A 165 -1.21 -2.96 -21.33
N VAL A 166 -1.03 -1.71 -20.89
CA VAL A 166 -1.36 -1.21 -19.57
C VAL A 166 -2.37 -0.09 -19.74
N THR A 167 -3.48 -0.12 -19.03
CA THR A 167 -4.56 0.85 -19.20
C THR A 167 -5.13 1.28 -17.85
N VAL A 168 -5.52 2.55 -17.75
CA VAL A 168 -6.31 3.09 -16.64
C VAL A 168 -7.77 3.11 -17.03
N PHE A 169 -8.64 2.60 -16.16
CA PHE A 169 -10.08 2.64 -16.32
C PHE A 169 -10.74 3.30 -15.11
N ASP A 170 -11.07 4.58 -15.29
CA ASP A 170 -11.61 5.47 -14.28
C ASP A 170 -12.92 6.13 -14.78
N ALA A 171 -13.34 7.22 -14.14
CA ALA A 171 -14.49 7.99 -14.57
C ALA A 171 -14.25 8.84 -15.82
N SER A 172 -13.00 9.25 -16.08
CA SER A 172 -12.62 10.15 -17.19
C SER A 172 -12.32 9.42 -18.51
N THR A 173 -12.20 8.09 -18.47
CA THR A 173 -11.87 7.25 -19.62
C THR A 173 -12.87 7.46 -20.79
N PRO A 174 -12.42 7.78 -22.01
CA PRO A 174 -13.30 7.97 -23.17
C PRO A 174 -14.13 6.73 -23.53
N LEU A 175 -15.37 6.89 -24.00
CA LEU A 175 -16.27 5.78 -24.34
C LEU A 175 -15.68 4.71 -25.28
N PRO A 176 -14.93 5.07 -26.34
CA PRO A 176 -14.28 4.07 -27.21
C PRO A 176 -13.29 3.18 -26.43
N ASP A 177 -12.50 3.78 -25.54
CA ASP A 177 -11.56 3.06 -24.69
C ASP A 177 -12.27 2.20 -23.64
N GLN A 178 -13.34 2.70 -23.02
CA GLN A 178 -14.15 1.88 -22.11
C GLN A 178 -14.67 0.63 -22.80
N LYS A 179 -15.19 0.77 -24.03
CA LYS A 179 -15.67 -0.37 -24.83
C LYS A 179 -14.54 -1.36 -25.10
N ARG A 180 -13.39 -0.86 -25.58
CA ARG A 180 -12.19 -1.68 -25.85
C ARG A 180 -11.75 -2.48 -24.63
N ILE A 181 -11.62 -1.83 -23.47
CA ILE A 181 -11.20 -2.46 -22.21
C ILE A 181 -12.19 -3.57 -21.81
N LEU A 182 -13.49 -3.26 -21.83
CA LEU A 182 -14.53 -4.20 -21.43
C LEU A 182 -14.63 -5.40 -22.38
N ASP A 183 -14.38 -5.20 -23.67
CA ASP A 183 -14.35 -6.28 -24.68
C ASP A 183 -13.09 -7.14 -24.52
N GLN A 184 -11.94 -6.55 -24.15
CA GLN A 184 -10.71 -7.30 -23.82
C GLN A 184 -10.81 -8.11 -22.53
N LEU A 185 -11.61 -7.68 -21.56
CA LEU A 185 -11.95 -8.49 -20.39
C LEU A 185 -12.90 -9.65 -20.77
N ALA A 186 -13.82 -9.41 -21.69
CA ALA A 186 -14.80 -10.41 -22.13
C ALA A 186 -14.24 -11.47 -23.09
N THR A 187 -13.15 -11.18 -23.80
CA THR A 187 -12.70 -12.08 -24.88
C THR A 187 -12.33 -13.46 -24.35
N THR A 188 -12.69 -14.49 -25.12
CA THR A 188 -12.29 -15.88 -24.87
C THR A 188 -11.21 -16.34 -25.86
N GLN A 189 -10.78 -15.45 -26.77
CA GLN A 189 -9.86 -15.79 -27.85
C GLN A 189 -8.40 -15.84 -27.37
N GLN A 190 -7.71 -16.93 -27.70
CA GLN A 190 -6.34 -17.24 -27.27
C GLN A 190 -5.25 -16.45 -28.00
N LYS A 191 -5.56 -15.99 -29.21
CA LYS A 191 -4.69 -15.19 -30.03
C LYS A 191 -5.32 -13.81 -30.22
N PRO A 192 -4.55 -12.72 -30.11
CA PRO A 192 -5.03 -11.43 -30.56
C PRO A 192 -5.41 -11.56 -32.04
N THR A 193 -6.67 -11.28 -32.38
CA THR A 193 -7.11 -11.19 -33.76
C THR A 193 -6.76 -9.81 -34.29
N GLY A 194 -6.05 -9.75 -35.42
CA GLY A 194 -5.59 -8.50 -36.02
C GLY A 194 -4.53 -7.77 -35.17
N ASN A 195 -4.46 -6.45 -35.31
CA ASN A 195 -3.44 -5.62 -34.66
C ASN A 195 -3.78 -5.22 -33.20
N ASN A 196 -4.66 -5.97 -32.54
CA ASN A 196 -5.10 -5.61 -31.18
C ASN A 196 -4.03 -5.94 -30.13
N ILE A 197 -3.54 -4.90 -29.46
CA ILE A 197 -2.57 -4.99 -28.36
C ILE A 197 -3.26 -5.62 -27.13
N PRO A 198 -2.80 -6.75 -26.60
CA PRO A 198 -3.46 -7.44 -25.50
C PRO A 198 -3.32 -6.68 -24.18
N LEU A 199 -4.41 -6.51 -23.45
CA LEU A 199 -4.41 -5.98 -22.09
C LEU A 199 -3.71 -6.94 -21.13
N ARG A 200 -2.76 -6.43 -20.35
CA ARG A 200 -1.96 -7.19 -19.37
C ARG A 200 -2.15 -6.68 -17.95
N LEU A 201 -2.27 -5.36 -17.80
CA LEU A 201 -2.47 -4.71 -16.52
C LEU A 201 -3.57 -3.66 -16.65
N LEU A 202 -4.60 -3.78 -15.81
CA LEU A 202 -5.71 -2.84 -15.75
C LEU A 202 -5.71 -2.12 -14.40
N PHE A 203 -5.44 -0.83 -14.43
CA PHE A 203 -5.59 0.06 -13.28
C PHE A 203 -7.04 0.53 -13.15
N ILE A 204 -7.62 0.45 -11.95
CA ILE A 204 -8.96 0.96 -11.65
C ILE A 204 -8.99 1.68 -10.31
N THR A 205 -9.92 2.63 -10.18
CA THR A 205 -10.24 3.22 -8.87
C THR A 205 -11.22 2.32 -8.10
N PRO A 206 -11.24 2.35 -6.76
CA PRO A 206 -12.22 1.60 -5.97
C PRO A 206 -13.67 2.02 -6.29
N GLU A 207 -13.92 3.30 -6.57
CA GLU A 207 -15.27 3.79 -6.92
C GLU A 207 -15.75 3.17 -8.23
N LYS A 208 -14.85 3.03 -9.21
CA LYS A 208 -15.19 2.44 -10.51
C LYS A 208 -15.59 0.98 -10.34
N LEU A 209 -14.85 0.25 -9.51
CA LEU A 209 -15.17 -1.14 -9.18
C LEU A 209 -16.53 -1.25 -8.49
N ALA A 210 -16.78 -0.40 -7.48
CA ALA A 210 -17.99 -0.43 -6.69
C ALA A 210 -19.24 -0.05 -7.50
N LYS A 211 -19.14 0.94 -8.38
CA LYS A 211 -20.29 1.51 -9.10
C LYS A 211 -20.58 0.81 -10.43
N SER A 212 -19.60 0.15 -11.04
CA SER A 212 -19.76 -0.42 -12.39
C SER A 212 -20.08 -1.92 -12.38
N LYS A 213 -21.38 -2.27 -12.36
CA LYS A 213 -21.85 -3.66 -12.55
C LYS A 213 -21.32 -4.27 -13.85
N ARG A 214 -21.25 -3.48 -14.93
CA ARG A 214 -20.72 -3.93 -16.22
C ARG A 214 -19.25 -4.36 -16.12
N LEU A 215 -18.42 -3.61 -15.40
CA LEU A 215 -17.03 -3.99 -15.15
C LEU A 215 -16.95 -5.29 -14.35
N LEU A 216 -17.70 -5.41 -13.25
CA LEU A 216 -17.72 -6.63 -12.43
C LEU A 216 -18.11 -7.86 -13.26
N ASN A 217 -19.17 -7.79 -14.07
CA ASN A 217 -19.57 -8.90 -14.94
C ASN A 217 -18.48 -9.29 -15.95
N ARG A 218 -17.72 -8.31 -16.47
CA ARG A 218 -16.59 -8.59 -17.37
C ARG A 218 -15.39 -9.20 -16.64
N LEU A 219 -15.13 -8.79 -15.40
CA LEU A 219 -14.11 -9.42 -14.56
C LEU A 219 -14.50 -10.86 -14.18
N GLU A 220 -15.77 -11.13 -13.88
CA GLU A 220 -16.30 -12.48 -13.67
C GLU A 220 -16.15 -13.34 -14.93
N THR A 221 -16.40 -12.77 -16.12
CA THR A 221 -16.12 -13.46 -17.39
C THR A 221 -14.63 -13.78 -17.54
N ALA A 222 -13.73 -12.82 -17.27
CA ALA A 222 -12.29 -13.05 -17.33
C ALA A 222 -11.84 -14.13 -16.34
N TYR A 223 -12.37 -14.10 -15.11
CA TYR A 223 -12.11 -15.08 -14.06
C TYR A 223 -12.57 -16.48 -14.46
N ALA A 224 -13.82 -16.64 -14.93
CA ALA A 224 -14.37 -17.92 -15.36
C ALA A 224 -13.54 -18.59 -16.47
N ASN A 225 -12.90 -17.77 -17.31
CA ASN A 225 -12.01 -18.21 -18.40
C ASN A 225 -10.53 -18.33 -17.99
N GLY A 226 -10.18 -18.21 -16.70
CA GLY A 226 -8.80 -18.31 -16.22
C GLY A 226 -7.88 -17.15 -16.67
N ARG A 227 -8.48 -16.01 -17.06
CA ARG A 227 -7.75 -14.84 -17.58
C ARG A 227 -7.51 -13.75 -16.53
N LEU A 228 -8.06 -13.87 -15.33
CA LEU A 228 -7.76 -12.97 -14.20
C LEU A 228 -6.72 -13.66 -13.30
N GLY A 229 -5.46 -13.23 -13.39
CA GLY A 229 -4.36 -13.93 -12.72
C GLY A 229 -4.08 -13.45 -11.31
N ARG A 230 -4.36 -12.18 -11.01
CA ARG A 230 -4.14 -11.59 -9.69
C ARG A 230 -4.86 -10.25 -9.53
N ILE A 231 -5.09 -9.87 -8.29
CA ILE A 231 -5.62 -8.56 -7.90
C ILE A 231 -4.62 -7.90 -6.95
N ALA A 232 -4.05 -6.78 -7.37
CA ALA A 232 -3.22 -5.93 -6.51
C ALA A 232 -4.05 -4.76 -5.98
N ILE A 233 -3.93 -4.47 -4.70
CA ILE A 233 -4.55 -3.35 -4.01
C ILE A 233 -3.42 -2.47 -3.51
N ASP A 234 -3.22 -1.35 -4.19
CA ASP A 234 -2.26 -0.33 -3.81
C ASP A 234 -2.83 0.52 -2.66
N GLU A 235 -1.95 0.99 -1.78
CA GLU A 235 -2.33 1.63 -0.51
C GLU A 235 -3.41 0.85 0.25
N VAL A 236 -3.22 -0.47 0.39
CA VAL A 236 -4.21 -1.37 1.00
C VAL A 236 -4.61 -0.98 2.42
N HIS A 237 -3.79 -0.18 3.12
CA HIS A 237 -4.11 0.33 4.44
C HIS A 237 -5.39 1.20 4.46
N CYS A 238 -5.85 1.72 3.32
CA CYS A 238 -7.10 2.48 3.19
C CYS A 238 -8.36 1.66 3.52
N VAL A 239 -8.31 0.31 3.50
CA VAL A 239 -9.45 -0.54 3.91
C VAL A 239 -9.75 -0.47 5.40
N SER A 240 -8.72 -0.14 6.20
CA SER A 240 -8.74 -0.20 7.66
C SER A 240 -9.05 1.17 8.24
N GLN A 241 -10.02 1.25 9.15
CA GLN A 241 -10.33 2.50 9.87
C GLN A 241 -9.19 2.93 10.80
N TRP A 242 -8.36 1.97 11.21
CA TRP A 242 -7.11 2.20 11.95
C TRP A 242 -5.97 2.66 11.05
N GLY A 243 -6.20 2.73 9.73
CA GLY A 243 -5.28 3.30 8.77
C GLY A 243 -5.31 4.82 8.80
N HIS A 244 -4.19 5.46 8.52
CA HIS A 244 -4.06 6.92 8.54
C HIS A 244 -4.78 7.63 7.38
N ASP A 245 -5.30 6.89 6.40
CA ASP A 245 -5.97 7.38 5.19
C ASP A 245 -7.15 6.47 4.82
N PHE A 246 -8.07 6.25 5.76
CA PHE A 246 -9.25 5.42 5.55
C PHE A 246 -10.12 5.96 4.40
N ARG A 247 -10.52 5.08 3.48
CA ARG A 247 -11.37 5.44 2.34
C ARG A 247 -12.60 4.54 2.27
N PRO A 248 -13.83 5.06 2.39
CA PRO A 248 -15.05 4.26 2.37
C PRO A 248 -15.18 3.33 1.16
N ASP A 249 -14.80 3.78 -0.04
CA ASP A 249 -14.86 2.96 -1.26
C ASP A 249 -13.96 1.70 -1.21
N TYR A 250 -12.93 1.68 -0.35
CA TYR A 250 -12.10 0.49 -0.13
C TYR A 250 -12.82 -0.58 0.69
N GLN A 251 -13.85 -0.24 1.47
CA GLN A 251 -14.63 -1.24 2.21
C GLN A 251 -15.33 -2.21 1.25
N PHE A 252 -15.72 -1.75 0.06
CA PHE A 252 -16.35 -2.59 -0.96
C PHE A 252 -15.43 -3.73 -1.45
N LEU A 253 -14.12 -3.62 -1.26
CA LEU A 253 -13.16 -4.63 -1.73
C LEU A 253 -13.31 -5.99 -1.04
N HIS A 254 -14.03 -6.08 0.08
CA HIS A 254 -14.39 -7.35 0.72
C HIS A 254 -15.10 -8.33 -0.24
N VAL A 255 -15.77 -7.82 -1.28
CA VAL A 255 -16.47 -8.64 -2.29
C VAL A 255 -15.51 -9.46 -3.15
N LEU A 256 -14.25 -9.01 -3.31
CA LEU A 256 -13.30 -9.59 -4.26
C LEU A 256 -12.99 -11.06 -3.94
N ARG A 257 -12.75 -11.40 -2.67
CA ARG A 257 -12.49 -12.80 -2.28
C ARG A 257 -13.71 -13.69 -2.54
N ARG A 258 -14.92 -13.17 -2.39
CA ARG A 258 -16.16 -13.92 -2.66
C ARG A 258 -16.36 -14.15 -4.16
N GLN A 259 -16.12 -13.14 -4.99
CA GLN A 259 -16.29 -13.23 -6.45
C GLN A 259 -15.16 -14.01 -7.13
N PHE A 260 -13.92 -13.88 -6.64
CA PHE A 260 -12.71 -14.41 -7.25
C PHE A 260 -11.92 -15.29 -6.26
N PRO A 261 -12.51 -16.38 -5.74
CA PRO A 261 -11.96 -17.12 -4.60
C PRO A 261 -10.57 -17.72 -4.85
N SER A 262 -10.23 -18.10 -6.09
CA SER A 262 -8.91 -18.66 -6.42
C SER A 262 -7.90 -17.63 -6.90
N VAL A 263 -8.27 -16.36 -7.07
CA VAL A 263 -7.34 -15.32 -7.53
C VAL A 263 -6.54 -14.80 -6.33
N PRO A 264 -5.20 -14.76 -6.41
CA PRO A 264 -4.38 -14.20 -5.35
C PRO A 264 -4.61 -12.69 -5.22
N ILE A 265 -4.77 -12.24 -3.97
CA ILE A 265 -4.92 -10.82 -3.61
C ILE A 265 -3.61 -10.34 -2.98
N LEU A 266 -3.06 -9.27 -3.53
CA LEU A 266 -1.85 -8.62 -3.05
C LEU A 266 -2.22 -7.25 -2.46
N GLY A 267 -2.09 -7.08 -1.16
CA GLY A 267 -2.15 -5.77 -0.51
C GLY A 267 -0.77 -5.13 -0.44
N LEU A 268 -0.60 -3.93 -0.98
CA LEU A 268 0.67 -3.19 -0.95
C LEU A 268 0.51 -1.89 -0.16
N THR A 269 1.45 -1.61 0.74
CA THR A 269 1.46 -0.35 1.50
C THR A 269 2.87 0.08 1.89
N ALA A 270 3.08 1.39 2.06
CA ALA A 270 4.31 1.91 2.64
C ALA A 270 4.44 1.62 4.14
N THR A 271 3.32 1.66 4.84
CA THR A 271 3.26 1.61 6.30
C THR A 271 2.02 0.85 6.74
N ALA A 272 2.19 -0.11 7.66
CA ALA A 272 1.10 -0.73 8.39
C ALA A 272 1.58 -1.20 9.76
N SER A 273 0.82 -0.89 10.81
CA SER A 273 1.00 -1.49 12.13
C SER A 273 0.54 -2.96 12.10
N ALA A 274 0.84 -3.74 13.14
CA ALA A 274 0.33 -5.11 13.21
C ALA A 274 -1.20 -5.16 13.23
N GLU A 275 -1.84 -4.21 13.93
CA GLU A 275 -3.30 -4.03 13.95
C GLU A 275 -3.87 -3.79 12.57
N VAL A 276 -3.30 -2.85 11.81
CA VAL A 276 -3.74 -2.55 10.44
C VAL A 276 -3.59 -3.78 9.53
N ILE A 277 -2.55 -4.60 9.70
CA ILE A 277 -2.38 -5.84 8.92
C ILE A 277 -3.50 -6.85 9.23
N VAL A 278 -3.80 -7.06 10.52
CA VAL A 278 -4.88 -7.96 10.93
C VAL A 278 -6.24 -7.46 10.43
N ASP A 279 -6.46 -6.15 10.46
CA ASP A 279 -7.68 -5.55 9.93
C ASP A 279 -7.78 -5.70 8.40
N ILE A 280 -6.68 -5.48 7.66
CA ILE A 280 -6.60 -5.76 6.22
C ILE A 280 -6.97 -7.22 5.92
N GLN A 281 -6.40 -8.17 6.67
CA GLN A 281 -6.71 -9.60 6.51
C GLN A 281 -8.20 -9.88 6.73
N THR A 282 -8.78 -9.27 7.77
CA THR A 282 -10.20 -9.43 8.11
C THR A 282 -11.10 -8.85 7.02
N MET A 283 -10.86 -7.58 6.65
CA MET A 283 -11.68 -6.84 5.68
C MET A 283 -11.63 -7.44 4.27
N LEU A 284 -10.48 -7.93 3.83
CA LEU A 284 -10.32 -8.58 2.53
C LEU A 284 -10.56 -10.10 2.57
N ASN A 285 -10.91 -10.65 3.74
CA ASN A 285 -11.10 -12.07 3.98
C ASN A 285 -9.88 -12.91 3.52
N LEU A 286 -8.68 -12.44 3.86
CA LEU A 286 -7.41 -13.13 3.62
C LEU A 286 -7.11 -14.02 4.82
N LYS A 287 -7.03 -15.32 4.58
CA LYS A 287 -6.83 -16.28 5.66
C LYS A 287 -5.40 -16.17 6.22
N PRO A 288 -5.20 -15.93 7.54
CA PRO A 288 -3.86 -15.70 8.10
C PRO A 288 -2.86 -16.85 7.95
N ASP A 289 -3.33 -18.08 7.71
CA ASP A 289 -2.51 -19.27 7.42
C ASP A 289 -2.06 -19.36 5.96
N ARG A 290 -2.75 -18.66 5.04
CA ARG A 290 -2.47 -18.68 3.59
C ARG A 290 -1.96 -17.35 3.03
N CYS A 291 -2.16 -16.26 3.79
CA CYS A 291 -1.69 -14.94 3.45
C CYS A 291 -0.27 -14.72 3.98
N LEU A 292 0.68 -14.57 3.07
CA LEU A 292 2.05 -14.23 3.39
C LEU A 292 2.14 -12.75 3.76
N VAL A 293 2.78 -12.43 4.88
CA VAL A 293 3.07 -11.04 5.26
C VAL A 293 4.57 -10.80 5.12
N ILE A 294 4.95 -9.89 4.23
CA ILE A 294 6.34 -9.50 3.99
C ILE A 294 6.50 -8.05 4.41
N ARG A 295 7.47 -7.78 5.28
CA ARG A 295 7.74 -6.44 5.80
C ARG A 295 9.22 -6.16 5.74
N SER A 296 9.59 -4.99 5.22
CA SER A 296 10.96 -4.50 5.41
C SER A 296 11.10 -3.82 6.76
N GLY A 297 12.32 -3.75 7.27
CA GLY A 297 12.65 -2.82 8.34
C GLY A 297 12.29 -1.38 7.97
N TYR A 298 11.98 -0.56 8.98
CA TYR A 298 11.66 0.86 8.81
C TYR A 298 12.89 1.73 8.51
N ASN A 299 14.09 1.16 8.63
CA ASN A 299 15.32 1.91 8.45
C ASN A 299 15.50 2.35 6.99
N ARG A 300 15.76 3.64 6.80
CA ARG A 300 16.03 4.26 5.51
C ARG A 300 17.42 4.88 5.62
N PRO A 301 18.50 4.16 5.24
CA PRO A 301 19.86 4.67 5.37
C PRO A 301 20.11 5.93 4.53
N ASN A 302 19.24 6.20 3.56
CA ASN A 302 19.26 7.38 2.72
C ASN A 302 18.46 8.57 3.30
N LEU A 303 17.85 8.45 4.48
CA LEU A 303 17.18 9.54 5.20
C LEU A 303 18.01 9.93 6.43
N TYR A 304 18.38 11.21 6.50
CA TYR A 304 19.03 11.79 7.67
C TYR A 304 17.98 12.50 8.52
N TYR A 305 17.80 12.07 9.76
CA TYR A 305 16.90 12.69 10.72
C TYR A 305 17.69 13.59 11.67
N LYS A 306 17.31 14.87 11.77
CA LYS A 306 17.86 15.82 12.74
C LYS A 306 16.72 16.44 13.54
N PHE A 307 16.82 16.37 14.86
CA PHE A 307 15.95 17.11 15.76
C PHE A 307 16.61 18.45 16.08
N ILE A 308 15.85 19.52 15.88
CA ILE A 308 16.30 20.90 16.13
C ILE A 308 15.22 21.62 16.92
N ARG A 309 15.62 22.67 17.65
CA ARG A 309 14.65 23.53 18.30
C ARG A 309 13.99 24.45 17.26
N MET A 310 12.78 24.91 17.56
CA MET A 310 12.02 25.79 16.64
C MET A 310 12.71 27.12 16.37
N ASP A 311 13.47 27.65 17.33
CA ASP A 311 14.26 28.88 17.18
C ASP A 311 15.49 28.71 16.28
N GLU A 312 15.92 27.47 16.04
CA GLU A 312 17.05 27.14 15.15
C GLU A 312 16.60 26.82 13.71
N LEU A 313 15.28 26.74 13.46
CA LEU A 313 14.70 26.25 12.20
C LEU A 313 15.19 27.02 10.97
N LEU A 314 15.20 28.35 11.03
CA LEU A 314 15.61 29.20 9.90
C LEU A 314 17.09 29.01 9.54
N GLN A 315 17.96 28.91 10.53
CA GLN A 315 19.40 28.72 10.29
C GLN A 315 19.68 27.34 9.70
N GLU A 316 19.03 26.32 10.23
CA GLU A 316 19.18 24.95 9.75
C GLU A 316 18.58 24.75 8.36
N GLU A 317 17.43 25.37 8.07
CA GLU A 317 16.85 25.39 6.73
C GLU A 317 17.80 26.00 5.71
N GLN A 318 18.36 27.19 5.99
CA GLN A 318 19.33 27.84 5.10
C GLN A 318 20.56 26.97 4.85
N ARG A 319 21.11 26.37 5.90
CA ARG A 319 22.27 25.47 5.80
C ARG A 319 21.96 24.24 4.92
N VAL A 320 20.80 23.61 5.10
CA VAL A 320 20.42 22.45 4.31
C VAL A 320 20.09 22.84 2.87
N GLN A 321 19.42 23.96 2.64
CA GLN A 321 19.16 24.49 1.29
C GLN A 321 20.47 24.76 0.52
N GLN A 322 21.48 25.35 1.16
CA GLN A 322 22.80 25.53 0.54
C GLN A 322 23.45 24.19 0.17
N SER A 323 23.36 23.19 1.05
CA SER A 323 23.86 21.84 0.75
C SER A 323 23.10 21.17 -0.40
N ILE A 324 21.77 21.36 -0.46
CA ILE A 324 20.92 20.83 -1.55
C ILE A 324 21.25 21.53 -2.87
N ALA A 325 21.47 22.85 -2.87
CA ALA A 325 21.87 23.58 -4.07
C ALA A 325 23.20 23.09 -4.65
N GLN A 326 24.13 22.63 -3.79
CA GLN A 326 25.44 22.12 -4.22
C GLN A 326 25.42 20.65 -4.65
N ARG A 327 24.63 19.81 -3.97
CA ARG A 327 24.72 18.34 -4.11
C ARG A 327 23.44 17.69 -4.66
N GLY A 328 22.39 18.46 -4.85
CA GLY A 328 21.03 17.95 -5.08
C GLY A 328 20.44 17.31 -3.81
N GLY A 329 19.11 17.24 -3.75
CA GLY A 329 18.41 16.64 -2.62
C GLY A 329 17.02 17.23 -2.39
N LEU A 330 16.33 16.72 -1.36
CA LEU A 330 15.02 17.21 -0.93
C LEU A 330 15.07 17.44 0.58
N LEU A 331 14.57 18.60 1.02
CA LEU A 331 14.34 18.91 2.43
C LEU A 331 12.86 18.69 2.76
N GLY A 332 12.60 17.91 3.81
CA GLY A 332 11.28 17.78 4.42
C GLY A 332 11.33 18.27 5.85
N ILE A 333 10.37 19.10 6.24
CA ILE A 333 10.26 19.64 7.61
C ILE A 333 9.02 19.04 8.27
N MET A 334 9.21 18.46 9.45
CA MET A 334 8.13 17.94 10.30
C MET A 334 8.11 18.75 11.60
N LEU A 335 7.00 19.42 11.86
CA LEU A 335 6.81 20.22 13.07
C LEU A 335 6.10 19.39 14.13
N HIS A 336 6.70 19.24 15.31
CA HIS A 336 6.09 18.59 16.46
C HIS A 336 5.73 19.65 17.51
N LYS A 337 4.44 19.81 17.80
CA LYS A 337 3.96 20.79 18.77
C LYS A 337 3.60 20.08 20.08
N THR A 338 4.46 20.17 21.08
CA THR A 338 4.01 20.03 22.47
C THR A 338 3.15 21.26 22.79
N VAL A 339 1.86 21.04 23.06
CA VAL A 339 0.89 22.04 23.56
C VAL A 339 1.58 22.87 24.66
N ASP A 340 1.86 24.17 24.46
CA ASP A 340 1.05 25.25 25.05
C ASP A 340 1.30 26.66 24.45
N HIS A 341 2.01 26.80 23.32
CA HIS A 341 2.17 28.14 22.69
C HIS A 341 1.88 28.12 21.19
N LYS A 342 0.89 28.92 20.77
CA LYS A 342 0.75 29.38 19.38
C LYS A 342 1.87 30.40 19.13
N PRO A 343 2.76 30.20 18.14
CA PRO A 343 3.56 31.32 17.67
C PRO A 343 2.60 32.36 17.07
N SER A 344 2.79 33.61 17.48
CA SER A 344 1.98 34.78 17.08
C SER A 344 2.17 35.19 15.62
N VAL A 345 3.11 34.57 14.92
CA VAL A 345 3.44 34.88 13.52
C VAL A 345 3.48 33.58 12.70
N PRO A 346 2.70 33.48 11.61
CA PRO A 346 2.87 32.40 10.65
C PRO A 346 4.23 32.54 9.95
N VAL A 347 5.05 31.48 10.01
CA VAL A 347 6.33 31.43 9.28
C VAL A 347 6.02 31.27 7.78
N PRO A 348 6.49 32.16 6.90
CA PRO A 348 6.25 32.05 5.47
C PRO A 348 6.95 30.82 4.89
N ILE A 349 6.24 30.06 4.06
CA ILE A 349 6.72 28.81 3.45
C ILE A 349 7.19 29.13 2.02
N PRO A 350 8.46 28.90 1.67
CA PRO A 350 8.95 29.14 0.31
C PRO A 350 8.41 28.12 -0.71
N PRO A 351 8.39 28.46 -2.01
CA PRO A 351 8.01 27.54 -3.08
C PRO A 351 8.97 26.35 -3.14
N GLY A 352 8.43 25.13 -3.16
CA GLY A 352 9.21 23.87 -3.28
C GLY A 352 9.34 23.07 -1.99
N VAL A 353 8.95 23.62 -0.84
CA VAL A 353 8.94 22.91 0.46
C VAL A 353 7.60 22.19 0.64
N LYS A 354 7.63 20.85 0.80
CA LYS A 354 6.43 20.08 1.20
C LYS A 354 6.42 19.93 2.72
N ILE A 355 5.57 20.71 3.38
CA ILE A 355 5.30 20.57 4.82
C ILE A 355 4.18 19.54 5.01
N LYS A 356 4.44 18.51 5.82
CA LYS A 356 3.39 17.62 6.34
C LYS A 356 3.26 17.89 7.84
N ALA A 357 2.30 18.73 8.21
CA ALA A 357 1.93 18.92 9.60
C ALA A 357 1.16 17.67 10.06
N VAL A 358 1.66 16.99 11.10
CA VAL A 358 0.89 15.96 11.82
C VAL A 358 0.54 16.56 13.16
N SER A 359 -0.68 17.07 13.29
CA SER A 359 -1.26 17.38 14.59
C SER A 359 -1.75 16.07 15.21
N ASN A 360 -1.16 15.66 16.33
CA ASN A 360 -1.85 14.79 17.27
C ASN A 360 -2.43 15.66 18.39
#